data_AF-A0A8H7VPV7-F1
#
_entry.id   AF-A0A8H7VPV7-F1
#
_cell.length_a   1.000
_cell.length_b   1.000
_cell.length_c   1.000
_cell.angle_alpha   90.00
_cell.angle_beta   90.00
_cell.angle_gamma   90.00
#
_symmetry.space_group_name_H-M   'P 1'
#
loop_
_entity.id
_entity.type
_entity.pdbx_description
1 polymer ?
#
loop_
_entity_poly.entity_id
_entity_poly.type
_entity_poly.pdbx_seq_one_letter_code
_entity_poly.pdbx_strand_id
1 'polypeptide(L)'
;MTEFIEKYQSMDKKYMHKLSDGSYLKERLFKFGLTCTHEHLCHSFIFDANDFTYIQKKMLTEDQITELESESPVDFPDLDGYLIKFVNVPTTEDLRMALYQNGDYKMNYSKDHHQIKDWIRRSLDHLLLVYESTDDFTIEHSEQWYQSRIWLPLELLFESINGNHSRRCSKLKIQIRIQTRARQEVIQPHL
;
A
#
# COMPACT_ATOMS: atom_id res chain seq x y z
N MET A 1 12.26 4.05 -17.59
CA MET A 1 11.19 4.32 -18.59
C MET A 1 10.86 3.08 -19.43
N THR A 2 11.84 2.33 -19.92
CA THR A 2 11.64 1.10 -20.73
C THR A 2 10.74 0.05 -20.07
N GLU A 3 10.99 -0.27 -18.80
CA GLU A 3 10.20 -1.24 -18.03
C GLU A 3 8.71 -0.84 -17.88
N PHE A 4 8.42 0.46 -17.75
CA PHE A 4 7.05 0.97 -17.64
C PHE A 4 6.26 0.75 -18.94
N ILE A 5 6.92 0.98 -20.09
CA ILE A 5 6.36 0.76 -21.42
C ILE A 5 6.13 -0.73 -21.66
N GLU A 6 7.12 -1.57 -21.35
CA GLU A 6 7.02 -3.03 -21.47
C GLU A 6 5.88 -3.60 -20.61
N LYS A 7 5.77 -3.14 -19.35
CA LYS A 7 4.70 -3.54 -18.44
C LYS A 7 3.33 -3.19 -19.02
N TYR A 8 3.14 -1.98 -19.57
CA TYR A 8 1.89 -1.60 -20.23
C TYR A 8 1.57 -2.50 -21.44
N GLN A 9 2.55 -2.74 -22.31
CA GLN A 9 2.38 -3.52 -23.53
C GLN A 9 2.01 -4.99 -23.26
N SER A 10 2.50 -5.55 -22.16
CA SER A 10 2.15 -6.92 -21.74
C SER A 10 0.75 -7.06 -21.10
N MET A 11 0.04 -5.95 -20.83
CA MET A 11 -1.24 -6.02 -20.14
C MET A 11 -2.37 -6.49 -21.05
N ASP A 12 -3.18 -7.40 -20.54
CA ASP A 12 -4.40 -7.85 -21.24
C ASP A 12 -5.53 -6.85 -20.99
N LYS A 13 -6.02 -6.23 -22.08
CA LYS A 13 -7.10 -5.23 -22.04
C LYS A 13 -8.40 -5.75 -21.43
N LYS A 14 -8.64 -7.07 -21.43
CA LYS A 14 -9.86 -7.65 -20.86
C LYS A 14 -9.95 -7.48 -19.33
N TYR A 15 -8.82 -7.25 -18.67
CA TYR A 15 -8.75 -7.02 -17.22
C TYR A 15 -8.55 -5.54 -16.87
N MET A 16 -8.65 -4.64 -17.84
CA MET A 16 -8.56 -3.20 -17.59
C MET A 16 -9.94 -2.63 -17.31
N HIS A 17 -10.06 -1.85 -16.24
CA HIS A 17 -11.26 -1.09 -15.95
C HIS A 17 -11.53 -0.11 -17.10
N LYS A 18 -12.75 -0.16 -17.66
CA LYS A 18 -13.20 0.66 -18.77
C LYS A 18 -14.11 1.75 -18.21
N LEU A 19 -13.74 3.00 -18.45
CA LEU A 19 -14.46 4.18 -17.97
C LEU A 19 -15.73 4.41 -18.80
N SER A 20 -16.63 5.24 -18.26
CA SER A 20 -17.86 5.73 -18.89
C SER A 20 -17.71 6.27 -20.32
N ASP A 21 -16.56 6.87 -20.68
CA ASP A 21 -16.30 7.39 -22.04
C ASP A 21 -15.78 6.33 -23.02
N GLY A 22 -15.65 5.08 -22.57
CA GLY A 22 -15.14 3.95 -23.32
C GLY A 22 -13.62 3.80 -23.33
N SER A 23 -12.88 4.73 -22.71
CA SER A 23 -11.43 4.62 -22.55
C SER A 23 -11.06 3.73 -21.36
N TYR A 24 -9.80 3.29 -21.29
CA TYR A 24 -9.32 2.44 -20.19
C TYR A 24 -8.53 3.25 -19.16
N LEU A 25 -8.80 3.03 -17.88
CA LEU A 25 -8.11 3.73 -16.78
C LEU A 25 -6.58 3.56 -16.88
N LYS A 26 -6.11 2.33 -17.12
CA LYS A 26 -4.67 2.03 -17.24
C LYS A 26 -4.02 2.72 -18.44
N GLU A 27 -4.76 2.95 -19.53
CA GLU A 27 -4.25 3.70 -20.68
C GLU A 27 -4.08 5.19 -20.34
N ARG A 28 -5.02 5.77 -19.58
CA ARG A 28 -4.90 7.15 -19.11
C ARG A 28 -3.74 7.32 -18.14
N LEU A 29 -3.57 6.41 -17.18
CA LEU A 29 -2.41 6.37 -16.28
C LEU A 29 -1.10 6.21 -17.04
N PHE A 30 -1.08 5.37 -18.09
CA PHE A 30 0.09 5.21 -18.95
C PHE A 30 0.48 6.52 -19.63
N LYS A 31 -0.48 7.15 -20.33
CA LYS A 31 -0.27 8.42 -21.02
C LYS A 31 0.18 9.52 -20.07
N PHE A 32 -0.46 9.61 -18.90
CA PHE A 32 -0.07 10.57 -17.87
C PHE A 32 1.35 10.30 -17.35
N GLY A 33 1.68 9.04 -17.03
CA GLY A 33 3.01 8.64 -16.57
C GLY A 33 4.13 8.98 -17.56
N LEU A 34 3.88 8.93 -18.87
CA LEU A 34 4.85 9.36 -19.88
C LEU A 34 5.17 10.87 -19.81
N THR A 35 4.27 11.68 -19.24
CA THR A 35 4.45 13.14 -19.08
C THR A 35 5.08 13.53 -17.74
N CYS A 36 5.11 12.63 -16.76
CA CYS A 36 5.67 12.90 -15.44
C CYS A 36 7.20 12.99 -15.49
N THR A 37 7.77 14.05 -14.90
CA THR A 37 9.23 14.25 -14.78
C THR A 37 9.85 13.49 -13.61
N HIS A 38 9.02 13.10 -12.64
CA HIS A 38 9.40 12.34 -11.46
C HIS A 38 8.48 11.14 -11.29
N GLU A 39 8.87 10.20 -10.44
CA GLU A 39 8.06 9.03 -10.14
C GLU A 39 6.69 9.42 -9.57
N HIS A 40 5.65 8.78 -10.09
CA HIS A 40 4.27 8.98 -9.71
C HIS A 40 3.57 7.63 -9.58
N LEU A 41 2.50 7.54 -8.80
CA LEU A 41 1.70 6.32 -8.62
C LEU A 41 1.24 5.67 -9.95
N CYS A 42 1.09 6.47 -11.01
CA CYS A 42 0.69 5.99 -12.32
C CYS A 42 1.78 5.15 -13.00
N HIS A 43 3.06 5.37 -12.68
CA HIS A 43 4.19 4.57 -13.21
C HIS A 43 4.14 3.11 -12.79
N SER A 44 3.36 2.81 -11.77
CA SER A 44 3.15 1.43 -11.37
C SER A 44 1.72 0.95 -11.67
N PHE A 45 0.84 1.81 -12.21
CA PHE A 45 -0.59 1.63 -12.53
C PHE A 45 -1.59 1.69 -11.35
N ILE A 46 -1.34 2.57 -10.37
CA ILE A 46 -2.15 2.79 -9.15
C ILE A 46 -2.97 4.01 -9.49
N PHE A 47 -4.24 3.92 -9.13
CA PHE A 47 -5.12 5.05 -9.07
C PHE A 47 -5.40 5.39 -7.60
N ASP A 48 -5.14 6.64 -7.22
CA ASP A 48 -5.59 7.22 -5.96
C ASP A 48 -6.70 8.24 -6.23
N ALA A 49 -7.92 7.96 -5.78
CA ALA A 49 -9.06 8.84 -6.00
C ALA A 49 -8.88 10.23 -5.36
N ASN A 50 -8.02 10.35 -4.33
CA ASN A 50 -7.75 11.62 -3.65
C ASN A 50 -6.63 12.43 -4.30
N ASP A 51 -6.01 11.92 -5.37
CA ASP A 51 -4.95 12.62 -6.08
C ASP A 51 -5.54 13.66 -7.06
N PHE A 52 -5.59 14.90 -6.60
CA PHE A 52 -6.11 16.03 -7.38
C PHE A 52 -5.34 16.30 -8.68
N THR A 53 -4.11 15.77 -8.84
CA THR A 53 -3.33 15.97 -10.07
C THR A 53 -4.03 15.39 -11.28
N TYR A 54 -4.83 14.32 -11.11
CA TYR A 54 -5.58 13.70 -12.19
C TYR A 54 -6.63 14.63 -12.80
N ILE A 55 -7.33 15.42 -11.98
CA ILE A 55 -8.28 16.42 -12.45
C ILE A 55 -7.52 17.62 -13.03
N GLN A 56 -6.50 18.14 -12.32
CA GLN A 56 -5.73 19.30 -12.75
C GLN A 56 -5.07 19.11 -14.11
N LYS A 57 -4.57 17.90 -14.38
CA LYS A 57 -3.94 17.50 -15.66
C LYS A 57 -4.96 17.02 -16.68
N LYS A 58 -6.27 17.12 -16.39
CA LYS A 58 -7.39 16.68 -17.24
C LYS A 58 -7.26 15.21 -17.66
N MET A 59 -6.66 14.39 -16.81
CA MET A 59 -6.54 12.95 -17.00
C MET A 59 -7.88 12.27 -16.72
N LEU A 60 -8.64 12.72 -15.74
CA LEU A 60 -9.97 12.21 -15.37
C LEU A 60 -10.92 13.36 -15.06
N THR A 61 -12.23 13.11 -15.19
CA THR A 61 -13.28 14.01 -14.69
C THR A 61 -13.68 13.62 -13.26
N GLU A 62 -14.31 14.54 -12.53
CA GLU A 62 -14.86 14.25 -11.19
C GLU A 62 -15.88 13.10 -11.23
N ASP A 63 -16.72 13.05 -12.27
CA ASP A 63 -17.67 11.96 -12.48
C ASP A 63 -16.98 10.60 -12.63
N GLN A 64 -15.86 10.56 -13.36
CA GLN A 64 -15.08 9.33 -13.55
C GLN A 64 -14.37 8.88 -12.27
N ILE A 65 -13.97 9.82 -11.42
CA ILE A 65 -13.42 9.48 -10.10
C ILE A 65 -14.52 8.91 -9.21
N THR A 66 -15.70 9.54 -9.21
CA THR A 66 -16.87 9.07 -8.46
C THR A 66 -17.32 7.67 -8.92
N GLU A 67 -17.30 7.41 -10.24
CA GLU A 67 -17.53 6.08 -10.84
C GLU A 67 -16.56 5.04 -10.25
N LEU A 68 -15.26 5.35 -10.22
CA LEU A 68 -14.22 4.46 -9.70
C LEU A 68 -14.30 4.25 -8.18
N GLU A 69 -14.75 5.26 -7.42
CA GLU A 69 -14.99 5.13 -5.97
C GLU A 69 -16.24 4.32 -5.65
N SER A 70 -17.22 4.33 -6.55
CA SER A 70 -18.47 3.57 -6.39
C SER A 70 -18.30 2.07 -6.64
N GLU A 71 -17.19 1.65 -7.27
CA GLU A 71 -16.84 0.23 -7.36
C GLU A 71 -16.55 -0.30 -5.96
N SER A 72 -17.36 -1.27 -5.51
CA SER A 72 -17.29 -1.80 -4.16
C SER A 72 -15.85 -2.16 -3.79
N PRO A 73 -15.28 -1.55 -2.72
CA PRO A 73 -13.98 -1.99 -2.24
C PRO A 73 -14.06 -3.48 -1.93
N VAL A 74 -12.95 -4.18 -2.15
CA VAL A 74 -12.79 -5.54 -1.63
C VAL A 74 -13.07 -5.46 -0.13
N ASP A 75 -14.03 -6.25 0.36
CA ASP A 75 -14.35 -6.35 1.78
C ASP A 75 -13.06 -6.65 2.54
N PHE A 76 -12.52 -5.63 3.20
CA PHE A 76 -11.40 -5.76 4.08
C PHE A 76 -11.97 -5.99 5.48
N PRO A 77 -11.46 -6.97 6.24
CA PRO A 77 -11.97 -7.22 7.57
C PRO A 77 -11.77 -5.98 8.44
N ASP A 78 -12.77 -5.67 9.27
CA ASP A 78 -12.61 -4.62 10.28
C ASP A 78 -11.54 -5.06 11.28
N LEU A 79 -10.41 -4.37 11.27
CA LEU A 79 -9.27 -4.62 12.13
C LEU A 79 -9.07 -3.50 13.15
N ASP A 80 -9.91 -2.46 13.17
CA ASP A 80 -9.70 -1.27 13.99
C ASP A 80 -9.64 -1.63 15.48
N GLY A 81 -10.57 -2.47 15.92
CA GLY A 81 -10.62 -2.97 17.30
C GLY A 81 -9.43 -3.85 17.69
N TYR A 82 -8.74 -4.46 16.71
CA TYR A 82 -7.52 -5.23 16.97
C TYR A 82 -6.26 -4.35 16.93
N LEU A 83 -6.18 -3.45 15.94
CA LEU A 83 -5.02 -2.57 15.73
C LEU A 83 -4.87 -1.55 16.85
N ILE A 84 -5.97 -1.05 17.43
CA ILE A 84 -5.94 -0.07 18.53
C ILE A 84 -5.12 -0.55 19.74
N LYS A 85 -4.98 -1.87 19.90
CA LYS A 85 -4.17 -2.50 20.95
C LYS A 85 -2.67 -2.23 20.84
N PHE A 86 -2.21 -1.75 19.68
CA PHE A 86 -0.81 -1.50 19.37
C PHE A 86 -0.48 -0.02 19.09
N VAL A 87 -1.48 0.85 18.87
CA VAL A 87 -1.28 2.23 18.40
C VAL A 87 -0.83 3.19 19.51
N ASN A 88 -1.39 3.06 20.71
CA ASN A 88 -1.15 4.01 21.82
C ASN A 88 -0.18 3.44 22.86
N VAL A 89 0.84 2.73 22.38
CA VAL A 89 1.79 2.03 23.24
C VAL A 89 3.06 2.88 23.36
N PRO A 90 3.39 3.40 24.56
CA PRO A 90 4.35 4.51 24.69
C PRO A 90 5.81 4.07 24.56
N THR A 91 6.12 2.80 24.81
CA THR A 91 7.47 2.26 24.73
C THR A 91 7.53 0.97 23.91
N THR A 92 8.73 0.60 23.47
CA THR A 92 8.93 -0.67 22.76
C THR A 92 8.69 -1.88 23.67
N GLU A 93 9.00 -1.77 24.97
CA GLU A 93 8.71 -2.80 25.97
C GLU A 93 7.20 -3.02 26.15
N ASP A 94 6.43 -1.94 26.24
CA ASP A 94 4.97 -2.04 26.28
C ASP A 94 4.41 -2.67 25.00
N LEU A 95 5.04 -2.41 23.84
CA LEU A 95 4.62 -3.01 22.57
C LEU A 95 4.92 -4.52 22.55
N ARG A 96 6.08 -4.95 23.07
CA ARG A 96 6.39 -6.38 23.28
C ARG A 96 5.35 -7.03 24.18
N MET A 97 4.96 -6.37 25.26
CA MET A 97 3.94 -6.88 26.18
C MET A 97 2.56 -6.98 25.51
N ALA A 98 2.16 -5.98 24.74
CA ALA A 98 0.91 -6.01 23.97
C ALA A 98 0.89 -7.14 22.94
N LEU A 99 2.00 -7.37 22.23
CA LEU A 99 2.16 -8.47 21.26
C LEU A 99 2.14 -9.84 21.94
N TYR A 100 2.71 -9.96 23.15
CA TYR A 100 2.64 -11.17 23.96
C TYR A 100 1.20 -11.48 24.42
N GLN A 101 0.52 -10.49 25.00
CA GLN A 101 -0.84 -10.65 25.54
C GLN A 101 -1.88 -10.97 24.45
N ASN A 102 -1.71 -10.43 23.25
CA ASN A 102 -2.64 -10.64 22.13
C ASN A 102 -2.24 -11.82 21.24
N GLY A 103 -1.58 -12.82 21.82
CA GLY A 103 -0.93 -13.93 21.14
C GLY A 103 -1.31 -15.33 21.62
N ASP A 104 -2.30 -15.43 22.49
CA ASP A 104 -2.79 -16.63 23.18
C ASP A 104 -3.41 -17.68 22.25
N TYR A 105 -3.96 -17.25 21.12
CA TYR A 105 -4.55 -18.14 20.11
C TYR A 105 -3.54 -19.08 19.42
N LYS A 106 -2.23 -18.95 19.66
CA LYS A 106 -1.20 -19.80 19.02
C LYS A 106 -1.38 -21.30 19.33
N MET A 107 -1.86 -21.64 20.52
CA MET A 107 -2.09 -23.04 20.90
C MET A 107 -3.40 -23.61 20.31
N ASN A 108 -4.34 -22.75 19.94
CA ASN A 108 -5.66 -23.10 19.40
C ASN A 108 -5.90 -22.37 18.07
N TYR A 109 -4.90 -22.36 17.20
CA TYR A 109 -4.92 -21.57 15.97
C TYR A 109 -6.01 -22.09 15.02
N SER A 110 -6.88 -21.17 14.60
CA SER A 110 -7.85 -21.37 13.52
C SER A 110 -7.55 -20.38 12.40
N LYS A 111 -7.33 -20.91 11.19
CA LYS A 111 -7.00 -20.11 10.00
C LYS A 111 -8.04 -19.01 9.75
N ASP A 112 -9.31 -19.35 9.79
CA ASP A 112 -10.40 -18.43 9.43
C ASP A 112 -10.55 -17.25 10.40
N HIS A 113 -10.12 -17.42 11.65
CA HIS A 113 -10.28 -16.40 12.71
C HIS A 113 -8.98 -15.69 13.11
N HIS A 114 -7.83 -16.32 12.87
CA HIS A 114 -6.55 -15.87 13.40
C HIS A 114 -5.51 -15.53 12.36
N GLN A 115 -5.66 -15.94 11.09
CA GLN A 115 -4.64 -15.75 10.07
C GLN A 115 -4.19 -14.29 9.96
N ILE A 116 -5.12 -13.35 9.85
CA ILE A 116 -4.80 -11.92 9.69
C ILE A 116 -4.18 -11.34 10.98
N LYS A 117 -4.69 -11.72 12.15
CA LYS A 117 -4.16 -11.29 13.46
C LYS A 117 -2.72 -11.79 13.65
N ASP A 118 -2.46 -13.03 13.28
CA ASP A 118 -1.12 -13.62 13.34
C ASP A 118 -0.14 -12.91 12.41
N TRP A 119 -0.59 -12.54 11.21
CA TRP A 119 0.21 -11.74 10.29
C TRP A 119 0.52 -10.34 10.82
N ILE A 120 -0.48 -9.62 11.33
CA ILE A 120 -0.27 -8.31 11.97
C ILE A 120 0.80 -8.43 13.06
N ARG A 121 0.59 -9.38 13.98
CA ARG A 121 1.50 -9.59 15.10
C ARG A 121 2.92 -9.90 14.63
N ARG A 122 3.10 -10.82 13.68
CA ARG A 122 4.42 -11.18 13.13
C ARG A 122 5.10 -10.00 12.44
N SER A 123 4.33 -9.16 11.76
CA SER A 123 4.83 -7.95 11.10
C SER A 123 5.30 -6.92 12.13
N LEU A 124 4.50 -6.70 13.17
CA LEU A 124 4.85 -5.81 14.28
C LEU A 124 6.06 -6.33 15.08
N ASP A 125 6.10 -7.62 15.41
CA ASP A 125 7.26 -8.25 16.07
C ASP A 125 8.55 -8.05 15.24
N HIS A 126 8.46 -8.20 13.90
CA HIS A 126 9.60 -7.99 13.00
C HIS A 126 10.04 -6.53 12.94
N LEU A 127 9.10 -5.61 12.71
CA LEU A 127 9.40 -4.18 12.61
C LEU A 127 9.93 -3.62 13.93
N LEU A 128 9.43 -4.13 15.06
CA LEU A 128 9.93 -3.77 16.39
C LEU A 128 11.39 -4.19 16.57
N LEU A 129 11.75 -5.39 16.12
CA LEU A 129 13.15 -5.84 16.10
C LEU A 129 14.03 -4.94 15.24
N VAL A 130 13.57 -4.54 14.05
CA VAL A 130 14.30 -3.61 13.16
C VAL A 130 14.41 -2.22 13.77
N TYR A 131 13.40 -1.77 14.52
CA TYR A 131 13.40 -0.48 15.20
C TYR A 131 14.35 -0.44 16.38
N GLU A 132 14.44 -1.54 17.13
CA GLU A 132 15.35 -1.66 18.28
C GLU A 132 16.78 -2.02 17.86
N SER A 133 16.99 -2.61 16.67
CA SER A 133 18.34 -2.75 16.12
C SER A 133 18.85 -1.36 15.70
N THR A 134 19.90 -0.92 16.38
CA THR A 134 20.51 0.40 16.26
C THR A 134 20.69 0.90 14.82
N ASP A 135 20.52 2.22 14.65
CA ASP A 135 20.82 3.05 13.47
C ASP A 135 20.17 2.68 12.12
N ASP A 136 19.47 1.55 11.99
CA ASP A 136 18.83 1.08 10.75
C ASP A 136 17.79 2.07 10.17
N PHE A 137 17.25 2.98 10.98
CA PHE A 137 16.37 4.05 10.50
C PHE A 137 17.07 5.40 10.30
N THR A 138 18.35 5.48 10.65
CA THR A 138 19.17 6.71 10.57
C THR A 138 20.22 6.65 9.45
N ILE A 139 20.50 5.47 8.91
CA ILE A 139 21.43 5.27 7.81
C ILE A 139 20.69 4.99 6.51
N GLU A 140 21.32 5.36 5.39
CA GLU A 140 20.80 5.02 4.07
C GLU A 140 21.03 3.53 3.78
N HIS A 141 19.99 2.85 3.31
CA HIS A 141 20.06 1.46 2.91
C HIS A 141 19.81 1.29 1.41
N SER A 142 20.24 0.14 0.87
CA SER A 142 19.87 -0.26 -0.49
C SER A 142 18.36 -0.54 -0.58
N GLU A 143 17.78 -0.38 -1.77
CA GLU A 143 16.37 -0.72 -2.00
C GLU A 143 16.05 -2.14 -1.53
N GLN A 144 16.93 -3.11 -1.82
CA GLN A 144 16.77 -4.51 -1.42
C GLN A 144 16.63 -4.69 0.10
N TRP A 145 17.28 -3.85 0.90
CA TRP A 145 17.14 -3.88 2.34
C TRP A 145 15.70 -3.51 2.75
N TYR A 146 15.16 -2.39 2.24
CA TYR A 146 13.77 -1.99 2.51
C TYR A 146 12.78 -3.05 2.01
N GLN A 147 13.04 -3.62 0.84
CA GLN A 147 12.19 -4.67 0.27
C GLN A 147 12.10 -5.90 1.18
N SER A 148 13.21 -6.31 1.80
CA SER A 148 13.26 -7.52 2.63
C SER A 148 12.92 -7.30 4.10
N ARG A 149 13.22 -6.12 4.64
CA ARG A 149 13.10 -5.81 6.08
C ARG A 149 11.83 -5.04 6.44
N ILE A 150 11.32 -4.21 5.53
CA ILE A 150 10.14 -3.39 5.81
C ILE A 150 8.94 -3.91 5.03
N TRP A 151 9.11 -4.07 3.72
CA TRP A 151 7.97 -4.33 2.85
C TRP A 151 7.48 -5.77 2.85
N LEU A 152 8.38 -6.75 2.80
CA LEU A 152 8.00 -8.15 2.74
C LEU A 152 7.08 -8.58 3.91
N PRO A 153 7.37 -8.24 5.19
CA PRO A 153 6.46 -8.54 6.29
C PRO A 153 5.05 -7.97 6.10
N LEU A 154 4.95 -6.72 5.62
CA LEU A 154 3.68 -6.03 5.39
C LEU A 154 2.90 -6.61 4.22
N GLU A 155 3.57 -7.02 3.15
CA GLU A 155 2.90 -7.58 1.96
C GLU A 155 2.22 -8.92 2.23
N LEU A 156 2.82 -9.74 3.10
CA LEU A 156 2.26 -11.04 3.46
C LEU A 156 0.92 -10.92 4.20
N LEU A 157 0.61 -9.74 4.79
CA LEU A 157 -0.72 -9.42 5.33
C LEU A 157 -1.80 -9.52 4.25
N PHE A 158 -1.46 -9.16 3.02
CA PHE A 158 -2.41 -9.06 1.92
C PHE A 158 -2.58 -10.37 1.15
N GLU A 159 -1.74 -11.39 1.38
CA GLU A 159 -1.90 -12.73 0.77
C GLU A 159 -3.16 -13.45 1.23
N SER A 160 -3.68 -13.16 2.43
CA SER A 160 -4.91 -13.77 2.93
C SER A 160 -6.19 -13.18 2.34
N ILE A 161 -6.09 -12.14 1.53
CA ILE A 161 -7.25 -11.48 0.90
C ILE A 161 -7.53 -12.19 -0.42
N ASN A 162 -8.71 -12.79 -0.54
CA ASN A 162 -9.14 -13.48 -1.76
C ASN A 162 -9.09 -12.52 -2.96
N GLY A 163 -8.52 -12.99 -4.07
CA GLY A 163 -8.31 -12.19 -5.28
C GLY A 163 -7.01 -11.37 -5.26
N ASN A 164 -6.24 -11.41 -4.17
CA ASN A 164 -4.93 -10.78 -4.11
C ASN A 164 -3.82 -11.77 -4.50
N HIS A 165 -3.12 -11.47 -5.59
CA HIS A 165 -1.91 -12.17 -6.00
C HIS A 165 -0.71 -11.24 -5.82
N SER A 166 -0.20 -11.12 -4.58
CA SER A 166 1.10 -10.47 -4.37
C SER A 166 2.20 -11.41 -4.87
N ARG A 167 2.77 -11.14 -6.05
CA ARG A 167 3.96 -11.84 -6.56
C ARG A 167 5.06 -10.82 -6.82
N ARG A 168 6.04 -10.71 -5.91
CA ARG A 168 7.30 -10.01 -6.19
C ARG A 168 8.19 -10.90 -7.03
N CYS A 169 7.98 -10.87 -8.33
CA CYS A 169 9.00 -11.36 -9.25
C CYS A 169 10.08 -10.27 -9.32
N SER A 170 11.36 -10.64 -9.27
CA SER A 170 12.52 -9.73 -9.42
C SER A 170 12.57 -8.96 -10.77
N LYS A 171 11.49 -9.06 -11.56
CA LYS A 171 11.24 -8.40 -12.84
C LYS A 171 9.89 -7.66 -12.92
N LEU A 172 9.17 -7.44 -11.81
CA LEU A 172 7.88 -6.74 -11.85
C LEU A 172 7.68 -5.84 -10.61
N LYS A 173 7.71 -4.52 -10.85
CA LYS A 173 7.33 -3.46 -9.91
C LYS A 173 5.94 -3.68 -9.32
N ILE A 174 5.90 -3.84 -8.00
CA ILE A 174 4.68 -3.90 -7.19
C ILE A 174 4.30 -2.52 -6.69
N GLN A 175 3.00 -2.35 -6.57
CA GLN A 175 2.29 -1.19 -6.11
C GLN A 175 1.89 -1.30 -4.66
N ILE A 176 2.41 -0.37 -3.87
CA ILE A 176 2.11 -0.23 -2.46
C ILE A 176 1.18 0.96 -2.30
N ARG A 177 0.03 0.73 -1.68
CA ARG A 177 -0.91 1.78 -1.26
C ARG A 177 -0.43 2.30 0.10
N ILE A 178 0.37 3.37 0.09
CA ILE A 178 0.74 4.08 1.32
C ILE A 178 -0.28 5.21 1.51
N GLN A 179 -1.19 5.07 2.47
CA GLN A 179 -1.89 6.23 3.01
C GLN A 179 -0.90 7.01 3.88
N THR A 180 -0.25 8.02 3.31
CA THR A 180 0.56 8.97 4.08
C THR A 180 -0.33 10.13 4.50
N ARG A 181 -0.79 10.14 5.75
CA ARG A 181 -1.22 11.39 6.41
C ARG A 181 0.04 12.20 6.72
N ALA A 182 0.45 13.06 5.80
CA ALA A 182 1.43 14.10 6.10
C ALA A 182 0.72 15.40 6.51
N ARG A 183 1.15 15.92 7.66
CA ARG A 183 0.69 17.14 8.32
C ARG A 183 0.67 18.35 7.36
N GLN A 184 -0.38 19.15 7.48
CA GLN A 184 -0.39 20.53 6.99
C GLN A 184 0.63 21.33 7.79
N GLU A 185 1.76 21.68 7.19
CA GLU A 185 2.48 22.90 7.57
C GLU A 185 1.89 24.07 6.77
N VAL A 186 1.30 25.00 7.52
CA VAL A 186 0.75 26.25 7.05
C VAL A 186 1.90 27.12 6.55
N ILE A 187 2.05 27.26 5.24
CA ILE A 187 2.78 28.38 4.65
C ILE A 187 1.73 29.44 4.32
N GLN A 188 1.59 30.43 5.19
CA GLN A 188 0.92 31.68 4.82
C GLN A 188 1.80 32.47 3.86
N PRO A 189 1.26 33.06 2.78
CA PRO A 189 2.01 33.93 1.88
C PRO A 189 1.64 35.40 2.15
N HIS A 190 2.44 36.13 2.91
CA HIS A 190 2.39 37.61 2.94
C HIS A 190 3.84 38.11 3.05
N LEU A 191 4.40 38.63 1.95
CA LEU A 191 4.54 40.07 1.65
C LEU A 191 5.53 40.77 2.59
#